data_AF-J4WAY9-F1
#
_entry.id   AF-J4WAY9-F1
#
_cell.length_a   1.000
_cell.length_b   1.000
_cell.length_c   1.000
_cell.angle_alpha   90.00
_cell.angle_beta   90.00
_cell.angle_gamma   90.00
#
_symmetry.space_group_name_H-M   'P 1'
#
loop_
_entity.id
_entity.type
_entity.pdbx_description
1 polymer ?
#
loop_
_entity_poly.entity_id
_entity_poly.type
_entity_poly.pdbx_seq_one_letter_code
_entity_poly.pdbx_strand_id
1 'polypeptide(L)'
;MRPTLPLQVGRYRHLKLTTKDVNKGFYKGNRTGSMGRHTRYGGYVIEWNKVRTYAVPDLKDFKLTPFVSRQVYPESGDYKGLAKGSADPHFYVEQWKRYNGVD
;
A
#
# COMPACT_ATOMS: atom_id res chain seq x y z
N MET A 1 -5.65 -31.25 -5.57
CA MET A 1 -6.51 -32.31 -5.00
C MET A 1 -7.76 -32.41 -5.85
N ARG A 2 -8.22 -33.61 -6.19
CA ARG A 2 -9.51 -33.80 -6.87
C ARG A 2 -10.57 -34.12 -5.80
N PRO A 3 -11.70 -33.40 -5.73
CA PRO A 3 -12.77 -33.73 -4.79
C PRO A 3 -13.42 -35.07 -5.14
N THR A 4 -14.05 -35.71 -4.15
CA THR A 4 -14.77 -36.98 -4.35
C THR A 4 -16.03 -36.77 -5.22
N LEU A 5 -16.45 -37.81 -5.93
CA LEU A 5 -17.58 -37.79 -6.87
C LEU A 5 -18.87 -37.11 -6.32
N PRO A 6 -19.32 -37.37 -5.07
CA PRO A 6 -20.51 -36.70 -4.52
C PRO A 6 -20.34 -35.19 -4.32
N LEU A 7 -19.13 -34.74 -3.95
CA LEU A 7 -18.82 -33.31 -3.80
C LEU A 7 -18.68 -32.61 -5.15
N GLN A 8 -18.19 -33.34 -6.16
CA GLN A 8 -17.92 -32.85 -7.50
C GLN A 8 -19.22 -32.53 -8.28
N VAL A 9 -20.27 -33.35 -8.14
CA VAL A 9 -21.57 -33.16 -8.81
C VAL A 9 -22.49 -32.20 -8.04
N GLY A 10 -22.36 -32.13 -6.70
CA GLY A 10 -23.18 -31.28 -5.84
C GLY A 10 -22.69 -29.83 -5.71
N ARG A 11 -22.08 -29.51 -4.55
CA ARG A 11 -21.79 -28.12 -4.15
C ARG A 11 -20.55 -27.52 -4.80
N TYR A 12 -19.56 -28.32 -5.19
CA TYR A 12 -18.25 -27.82 -5.64
C TYR A 12 -18.32 -27.12 -7.00
N ARG A 13 -19.26 -27.52 -7.88
CA ARG A 13 -19.44 -26.91 -9.21
C ARG A 13 -19.98 -25.47 -9.16
N HIS A 14 -20.59 -25.06 -8.05
CA HIS A 14 -21.12 -23.70 -7.87
C HIS A 14 -20.12 -22.76 -7.17
N LEU A 15 -18.96 -23.27 -6.74
CA LEU A 15 -17.90 -22.42 -6.18
C LEU A 15 -17.20 -21.63 -7.29
N LYS A 16 -16.68 -20.46 -6.93
CA LYS A 16 -15.89 -19.64 -7.86
C LYS A 16 -14.58 -20.33 -8.20
N LEU A 17 -14.29 -20.40 -9.49
CA LEU A 17 -13.07 -21.02 -9.99
C LEU A 17 -11.80 -20.30 -9.50
N THR A 18 -10.84 -21.10 -9.05
CA THR A 18 -9.49 -20.72 -8.65
C THR A 18 -8.48 -21.29 -9.64
N THR A 19 -7.24 -20.78 -9.57
CA THR A 19 -6.13 -21.23 -10.45
C THR A 19 -5.72 -22.68 -10.24
N LYS A 20 -6.25 -23.37 -9.21
CA LYS A 20 -5.89 -24.74 -8.85
C LYS A 20 -7.00 -25.75 -9.15
N ASP A 21 -8.15 -25.28 -9.62
CA ASP A 21 -9.30 -26.15 -9.92
C ASP A 21 -9.24 -26.72 -11.34
N VAL A 22 -8.60 -26.00 -12.27
CA VAL A 22 -8.53 -26.34 -13.70
C VAL A 22 -7.10 -26.19 -14.20
N ASN A 23 -6.75 -26.99 -15.21
CA ASN A 23 -5.42 -27.02 -15.80
C ASN A 23 -5.25 -25.96 -16.91
N LYS A 24 -4.88 -26.39 -18.12
CA LYS A 24 -4.46 -25.53 -19.23
C LYS A 24 -5.58 -24.56 -19.66
N GLY A 25 -5.20 -23.33 -19.98
CA GLY A 25 -6.09 -22.31 -20.57
C GLY A 25 -6.79 -21.39 -19.56
N PHE A 26 -6.83 -21.73 -18.27
CA PHE A 26 -7.37 -20.84 -17.24
C PHE A 26 -6.24 -20.07 -16.52
N TYR A 27 -6.15 -18.77 -16.79
CA TYR A 27 -5.24 -17.87 -16.08
C TYR A 27 -6.03 -16.86 -15.25
N LYS A 28 -5.65 -16.69 -13.98
CA LYS A 28 -6.22 -15.70 -13.07
C LYS A 28 -5.10 -15.08 -12.24
N GLY A 29 -4.91 -13.76 -12.38
CA GLY A 29 -3.84 -13.03 -11.72
C GLY A 29 -4.11 -12.74 -10.23
N ASN A 30 -3.04 -12.40 -9.50
CA ASN A 30 -3.07 -12.08 -8.07
C ASN A 30 -2.91 -10.57 -7.78
N ARG A 31 -3.36 -9.71 -8.70
CA ARG A 31 -3.28 -8.24 -8.58
C ARG A 31 -1.87 -7.67 -8.38
N THR A 32 -0.86 -8.34 -8.92
CA THR A 32 0.53 -7.83 -8.89
C THR A 32 0.72 -6.57 -9.74
N GLY A 33 -0.24 -6.21 -10.60
CA GLY A 33 -0.15 -5.07 -11.51
C GLY A 33 0.61 -5.40 -12.80
N SER A 34 0.48 -4.55 -13.82
CA SER A 34 1.19 -4.71 -15.10
C SER A 34 2.51 -3.95 -15.07
N MET A 35 3.63 -4.66 -15.05
CA MET A 35 4.98 -4.06 -15.01
C MET A 35 5.56 -3.84 -16.41
N GLY A 36 4.74 -3.95 -17.45
CA GLY A 36 5.16 -3.91 -18.84
C GLY A 36 4.07 -4.37 -19.80
N ARG A 37 4.47 -5.02 -20.89
CA ARG A 37 3.58 -5.50 -21.95
C ARG A 37 3.99 -6.86 -22.53
N HIS A 38 3.00 -7.62 -22.99
CA HIS A 38 3.25 -8.83 -23.78
C HIS A 38 3.78 -8.47 -25.18
N THR A 39 4.56 -9.38 -25.77
CA THR A 39 5.03 -9.30 -27.16
C THR A 39 4.16 -10.17 -28.07
N ARG A 40 4.25 -9.94 -29.39
CA ARG A 40 3.53 -10.73 -30.41
C ARG A 40 3.83 -12.23 -30.32
N TYR A 41 5.02 -12.60 -29.85
CA TYR A 41 5.52 -13.97 -29.81
C TYR A 41 5.44 -14.62 -28.43
N GLY A 42 4.63 -14.07 -27.52
CA GLY A 42 4.39 -14.64 -26.19
C GLY A 42 5.41 -14.27 -25.11
N GLY A 43 6.47 -13.53 -25.44
CA GLY A 43 7.38 -12.93 -24.46
C GLY A 43 6.77 -11.75 -23.69
N TYR A 44 7.50 -11.21 -22.72
CA TYR A 44 7.09 -10.05 -21.93
C TYR A 44 8.24 -9.04 -21.83
N VAL A 45 7.96 -7.75 -22.07
CA VAL A 45 8.94 -6.65 -21.95
C VAL A 45 8.59 -5.81 -20.74
N ILE A 46 9.57 -5.60 -19.85
CA ILE A 46 9.42 -4.78 -18.64
C ILE A 46 9.52 -3.29 -19.00
N GLU A 47 8.60 -2.50 -18.48
CA GLU A 47 8.59 -1.04 -18.58
C GLU A 47 8.94 -0.45 -17.21
N TRP A 48 10.19 -0.02 -17.05
CA TRP A 48 10.75 0.36 -15.75
C TRP A 48 10.03 1.53 -15.05
N ASN A 49 9.38 2.42 -15.81
CA ASN A 49 8.55 3.49 -15.26
C ASN A 49 7.28 2.98 -14.54
N LYS A 50 6.85 1.73 -14.78
CA LYS A 50 5.73 1.08 -14.08
C LYS A 50 6.18 0.24 -12.89
N VAL A 51 7.48 -0.01 -12.77
CA VAL A 51 8.04 -0.81 -11.68
C VAL A 51 8.06 0.02 -10.41
N ARG A 52 7.40 -0.48 -9.37
CA ARG A 52 7.36 0.19 -8.05
C ARG A 52 8.69 0.00 -7.33
N THR A 53 9.22 1.08 -6.79
CA THR A 53 10.41 1.09 -5.91
C THR A 53 9.99 1.50 -4.50
N TYR A 54 10.75 1.05 -3.49
CA TYR A 54 10.60 1.51 -2.12
C TYR A 54 11.79 2.42 -1.79
N ALA A 55 11.53 3.72 -1.67
CA ALA A 55 12.56 4.69 -1.33
C ALA A 55 12.87 4.60 0.17
N VAL A 56 14.06 4.13 0.51
CA VAL A 56 14.54 4.04 1.89
C VAL A 56 15.53 5.18 2.12
N PRO A 57 15.29 6.07 3.11
CA PRO A 57 16.24 7.12 3.45
C PRO A 57 17.49 6.54 4.12
N ASP A 58 18.57 7.31 4.19
CA ASP A 58 19.71 6.93 5.04
C ASP A 58 19.29 6.99 6.51
N LEU A 59 19.51 5.88 7.23
CA LEU A 59 19.14 5.71 8.63
C LEU A 59 20.35 5.71 9.56
N LYS A 60 21.55 5.98 9.04
CA LYS A 60 22.74 6.11 9.87
C LYS A 60 22.52 7.22 10.90
N ASP A 61 22.79 6.91 12.17
CA ASP A 61 22.61 7.81 13.31
C ASP A 61 21.16 8.28 13.59
N PHE A 62 20.16 7.63 12.99
CA PHE A 62 18.74 7.92 13.25
C PHE A 62 18.31 7.41 14.62
N LYS A 63 17.89 8.33 15.50
CA LYS A 63 17.63 8.05 16.93
C LYS A 63 16.19 7.61 17.24
N LEU A 64 15.24 7.84 16.35
CA LEU A 64 13.84 7.53 16.61
C LEU A 64 13.61 6.01 16.53
N THR A 65 12.89 5.48 17.52
CA THR A 65 12.54 4.05 17.61
C THR A 65 11.03 3.89 17.51
N PRO A 66 10.50 2.69 17.19
CA PRO A 66 9.06 2.46 17.13
C PRO A 66 8.34 2.52 18.50
N PHE A 67 9.08 2.74 19.59
CA PHE A 67 8.53 2.81 20.94
C PHE A 67 8.91 4.11 21.64
N VAL A 68 8.06 4.52 22.58
CA VAL A 68 8.28 5.67 23.45
C VAL A 68 8.28 5.18 24.91
N SER A 69 9.09 5.81 25.77
CA SER A 69 9.09 5.50 27.20
C SER A 69 7.70 5.74 27.81
N ARG A 70 7.25 4.84 28.68
CA ARG A 70 5.97 4.98 29.41
C ARG A 70 5.93 6.17 30.38
N GLN A 71 7.09 6.76 30.68
CA GLN A 71 7.19 7.98 31.47
C GLN A 71 6.76 9.23 30.70
N VAL A 72 6.74 9.16 29.37
CA VAL A 72 6.24 10.26 28.52
C VAL A 72 4.73 10.10 28.39
N TYR A 73 3.99 11.08 28.89
CA TYR A 73 2.53 11.10 28.77
C TYR A 73 2.12 11.56 27.36
N PRO A 74 1.07 10.95 26.77
CA PRO A 74 0.54 11.41 25.50
C PRO A 74 -0.17 12.76 25.70
N GLU A 75 0.21 13.76 24.89
CA GLU A 75 -0.42 15.08 24.87
C GLU A 75 -1.13 15.32 23.54
N SER A 76 -2.34 15.87 23.61
CA SER A 76 -3.09 16.33 22.44
C SER A 76 -2.63 17.72 22.03
N GLY A 77 -2.53 17.98 20.73
CA GLY A 77 -2.20 19.31 20.23
C GLY A 77 -3.27 20.35 20.63
N ASP A 78 -2.82 21.53 21.07
CA ASP A 78 -3.73 22.64 21.40
C ASP A 78 -4.02 23.48 20.16
N TYR A 79 -5.25 23.34 19.64
CA TYR A 79 -5.75 24.08 18.49
C TYR A 79 -7.01 24.88 18.84
N LYS A 80 -7.16 25.31 20.10
CA LYS A 80 -8.32 26.09 20.54
C LYS A 80 -8.46 27.38 19.72
N GLY A 81 -9.70 27.68 19.32
CA GLY A 81 -10.01 28.86 18.52
C GLY A 81 -9.75 28.71 17.02
N LEU A 82 -9.17 27.59 16.56
CA LEU A 82 -8.99 27.28 15.15
C LEU A 82 -10.18 26.47 14.65
N ALA A 83 -11.02 27.06 13.80
CA ALA A 83 -12.20 26.40 13.24
C ALA A 83 -11.85 25.10 12.47
N LYS A 84 -10.64 25.01 11.92
CA LYS A 84 -10.13 23.85 11.17
C LYS A 84 -9.06 23.04 11.93
N GLY A 85 -8.84 23.34 13.22
CA GLY A 85 -7.85 22.65 14.05
C GLY A 85 -6.43 22.70 13.46
N SER A 86 -5.75 21.55 13.44
CA SER A 86 -4.38 21.42 12.90
C SER A 86 -4.26 21.67 11.40
N ALA A 87 -5.37 21.58 10.66
CA ALA A 87 -5.41 21.80 9.22
C ALA A 87 -5.73 23.25 8.84
N ASP A 88 -5.73 24.18 9.80
CA ASP A 88 -5.98 25.59 9.50
C ASP A 88 -4.83 26.22 8.69
N PRO A 89 -5.11 26.79 7.51
CA PRO A 89 -4.07 27.32 6.63
C PRO A 89 -3.45 28.62 7.15
N HIS A 90 -4.20 29.47 7.86
CA HIS A 90 -3.65 30.70 8.43
C HIS A 90 -2.67 30.36 9.55
N PHE A 91 -3.02 29.38 10.40
CA PHE A 91 -2.10 28.88 11.41
C PHE A 91 -0.79 28.37 10.80
N TYR A 92 -0.86 27.58 9.73
CA TYR A 92 0.35 27.11 9.03
C TYR A 92 1.23 28.26 8.52
N VAL A 93 0.64 29.26 7.86
CA VAL A 93 1.38 30.40 7.32
C VAL A 93 2.03 31.22 8.44
N GLU A 94 1.34 31.42 9.56
CA GLU A 94 1.91 32.12 10.73
C GLU A 94 3.09 31.33 11.33
N GLN A 95 2.99 30.00 11.45
CA GLN A 95 4.13 29.18 11.90
C GLN A 95 5.30 29.25 10.91
N TRP A 96 5.03 29.23 9.60
CA TRP A 96 6.06 29.37 8.57
C TRP A 96 6.78 30.72 8.68
N LYS A 97 6.04 31.84 8.78
CA LYS A 97 6.66 33.17 8.99
C LYS A 97 7.54 33.21 10.23
N ARG A 98 7.10 32.54 11.31
CA ARG A 98 7.81 32.49 12.59
C ARG A 98 9.12 31.68 12.53
N TYR A 99 9.11 30.54 11.86
CA TYR A 99 10.24 29.60 11.88
C TYR A 99 11.12 29.64 10.64
N ASN A 100 10.57 30.02 9.48
CA ASN A 100 11.24 29.85 8.20
C ASN A 100 10.83 30.89 7.13
N GLY A 101 10.57 32.14 7.53
CA GLY A 101 10.02 33.18 6.64
C GLY A 101 10.95 33.69 5.53
N VAL A 102 12.07 33.01 5.26
CA VAL A 102 13.11 33.41 4.29
C VAL A 102 13.28 32.39 3.14
N ASP A 103 12.71 31.20 3.29
CA ASP A 103 12.72 30.12 2.28
C ASP A 103 11.64 30.27 1.20
#